data_AF-A0A8I6YMY0-F1
#
_entry.id   AF-A0A8I6YMY0-F1
#
_cell.length_a   1.000
_cell.length_b   1.000
_cell.length_c   1.000
_cell.angle_alpha   90.00
_cell.angle_beta   90.00
_cell.angle_gamma   90.00
#
_symmetry.space_group_name_H-M   'P 1'
#
loop_
_entity.id
_entity.type
_entity.pdbx_description
1 polymer ?
#
loop_
_entity_poly.entity_id
_entity_poly.type
_entity_poly.pdbx_seq_one_letter_code
_entity_poly.pdbx_strand_id
1 'polypeptide(L)'
;MRPSYNPKGMHHDSNITPHLITQTWHQNGKCPEHTIPIRRTKEEHVLRASSVRRFGRKMPRSIPLLNPTNDTNTPNILRGHQYATASARYDKCYGTKGTFNMWKPAISRANDFSLTQLWITAGSYNGNNLNTIEAGWQVYPDLYSDSNARLFIYWTRDAYQTTGCYNLLCSGFIQTSNQITIGGSISPTSNYGGTQYDIDILVWKDRGSGNWWLQVGGYNVGYWPSYIFSNLTDSASTIMWGGEIFSPDVGQTSTHMGSGHFPNEGFGKASYIKNIQVVDSFNRLNPPSDVGLITEQNNCYNVESGNSSDWGTYIYYGGPGNNPNCP
;
A
#
# COMPACT_ATOMS: atom_id res chain seq x y z
N MET A 1 -3.33 -23.28 -5.05
CA MET A 1 -4.31 -22.63 -5.94
C MET A 1 -3.58 -21.59 -6.80
N ARG A 2 -4.03 -21.36 -8.04
CA ARG A 2 -3.50 -20.30 -8.93
C ARG A 2 -4.70 -19.49 -9.47
N PRO A 3 -4.52 -18.22 -9.88
CA PRO A 3 -5.61 -17.47 -10.49
C PRO A 3 -6.05 -18.15 -11.78
N SER A 4 -7.34 -18.08 -12.09
CA SER A 4 -7.89 -18.62 -13.34
C SER A 4 -7.49 -17.73 -14.52
N TYR A 5 -7.48 -16.41 -14.30
CA TYR A 5 -7.11 -15.41 -15.30
C TYR A 5 -6.19 -14.33 -14.72
N ASN A 6 -5.14 -14.03 -15.47
CA ASN A 6 -4.33 -12.83 -15.31
C ASN A 6 -4.91 -11.71 -16.20
N PRO A 7 -4.93 -10.44 -15.74
CA PRO A 7 -5.31 -9.31 -16.58
C PRO A 7 -4.56 -9.26 -17.92
N LYS A 8 -5.28 -8.99 -19.01
CA LYS A 8 -4.70 -8.74 -20.33
C LYS A 8 -3.98 -7.39 -20.33
N GLY A 9 -2.91 -7.29 -21.11
CA GLY A 9 -2.07 -6.08 -21.15
C GLY A 9 -0.95 -6.07 -20.13
N MET A 10 -0.72 -7.18 -19.40
CA MET A 10 0.57 -7.40 -18.75
C MET A 10 1.64 -7.59 -19.82
N HIS A 11 2.24 -6.49 -20.27
CA HIS A 11 3.52 -6.55 -20.95
C HIS A 11 4.56 -6.90 -19.90
N HIS A 12 5.01 -8.16 -19.89
CA HIS A 12 6.34 -8.42 -19.37
C HIS A 12 7.28 -7.83 -20.41
N ASP A 13 7.78 -6.61 -20.16
CA ASP A 13 8.92 -6.12 -20.92
C ASP A 13 10.10 -7.01 -20.58
N SER A 14 10.28 -8.05 -21.40
CA SER A 14 11.39 -9.02 -21.33
C SER A 14 12.78 -8.37 -21.42
N ASN A 15 12.83 -7.07 -21.76
CA ASN A 15 14.04 -6.31 -22.05
C ASN A 15 14.43 -5.30 -20.96
N ILE A 16 13.63 -5.14 -19.89
CA ILE A 16 14.07 -4.44 -18.68
C ILE A 16 14.38 -5.55 -17.69
N THR A 17 15.66 -5.80 -17.39
CA THR A 17 16.04 -6.65 -16.24
C THR A 17 15.27 -6.11 -15.03
N PRO A 18 14.23 -6.80 -14.54
CA PRO A 18 13.58 -6.37 -13.32
C PRO A 18 14.68 -6.47 -12.27
N HIS A 19 15.04 -5.38 -11.61
CA HIS A 19 15.91 -5.48 -10.45
C HIS A 19 15.20 -6.38 -9.45
N LEU A 20 15.63 -7.64 -9.40
CA LEU A 20 14.91 -8.69 -8.69
C LEU A 20 14.82 -8.27 -7.23
N ILE A 21 13.61 -8.04 -6.74
CA ILE A 21 13.42 -7.71 -5.33
C ILE A 21 13.91 -8.92 -4.54
N THR A 22 14.87 -8.66 -3.67
CA THR A 22 15.39 -9.65 -2.75
C THR A 22 14.75 -9.42 -1.39
N GLN A 23 14.49 -10.52 -0.68
CA GLN A 23 14.16 -10.45 0.73
C GLN A 23 15.29 -11.08 1.52
N THR A 24 15.61 -10.53 2.69
CA THR A 24 16.78 -10.96 3.48
C THR A 24 16.78 -12.46 3.78
N TRP A 25 15.61 -13.09 3.91
CA TRP A 25 15.50 -14.52 4.18
C TRP A 25 16.00 -15.41 3.01
N HIS A 26 16.02 -14.91 1.77
CA HIS A 26 16.55 -15.63 0.61
C HIS A 26 18.05 -15.93 0.75
N GLN A 27 18.78 -15.15 1.54
CA GLN A 27 20.20 -15.39 1.84
C GLN A 27 20.41 -16.65 2.70
N ASN A 28 19.39 -17.05 3.47
CA ASN A 28 19.45 -18.16 4.41
C ASN A 28 18.78 -19.44 3.87
N GLY A 29 18.35 -19.45 2.61
CA GLY A 29 17.80 -20.63 1.95
C GLY A 29 16.56 -20.35 1.10
N LYS A 30 15.86 -21.44 0.75
CA LYS A 30 14.64 -21.42 -0.05
C LYS A 30 13.50 -22.06 0.73
N CYS A 31 12.29 -21.58 0.50
CA CYS A 31 11.09 -22.17 1.08
C CYS A 31 10.67 -23.39 0.24
N PRO A 32 10.51 -24.60 0.84
CA PRO A 32 10.14 -25.80 0.11
C PRO A 32 8.86 -25.64 -0.71
N GLU A 33 8.74 -26.41 -1.79
CA GLU A 33 7.48 -26.49 -2.54
C GLU A 33 6.32 -26.89 -1.62
N HIS A 34 5.12 -26.40 -1.94
CA HIS A 34 3.91 -26.60 -1.15
C HIS A 34 3.93 -26.02 0.28
N THR A 35 4.93 -25.21 0.62
CA THR A 35 4.97 -24.44 1.88
C THR A 35 5.01 -22.94 1.59
N ILE A 36 4.75 -22.12 2.61
CA ILE A 36 4.87 -20.66 2.51
C ILE A 36 5.83 -20.14 3.58
N PRO A 37 6.66 -19.13 3.27
CA PRO A 37 7.46 -18.49 4.28
C PRO A 37 6.59 -17.54 5.10
N ILE A 38 6.72 -17.62 6.43
CA ILE A 38 5.95 -16.80 7.38
C ILE A 38 6.94 -16.09 8.31
N ARG A 39 6.80 -14.78 8.46
CA ARG A 39 7.57 -14.03 9.46
C ARG A 39 7.14 -14.47 10.86
N ARG A 40 8.10 -14.91 11.67
CA ARG A 40 7.87 -15.29 13.07
C ARG A 40 7.42 -14.07 13.89
N THR A 41 6.30 -14.21 14.59
CA THR A 41 5.87 -13.27 15.64
C THR A 41 6.45 -13.74 16.97
N LYS A 42 7.08 -12.83 17.71
CA LYS A 42 7.62 -13.08 19.05
C LYS A 42 6.72 -12.45 20.10
N GLU A 43 6.85 -12.90 21.36
CA GLU A 43 6.13 -12.36 22.51
C GLU A 43 6.31 -10.84 22.64
N GLU A 44 7.54 -10.34 22.51
CA GLU A 44 7.87 -8.90 22.56
C GLU A 44 7.07 -8.06 21.54
N HIS A 45 6.69 -8.62 20.39
CA HIS A 45 5.87 -7.91 19.41
C HIS A 45 4.44 -7.74 19.92
N VAL A 46 3.89 -8.78 20.55
CA VAL A 46 2.51 -8.81 21.04
C VAL A 46 2.36 -7.92 22.28
N LEU A 47 3.36 -7.91 23.16
CA LEU A 47 3.37 -7.10 24.39
C LEU A 47 3.37 -5.58 24.14
N ARG A 48 3.73 -5.12 22.94
CA ARG A 48 3.62 -3.69 22.56
C ARG A 48 2.19 -3.26 22.27
N ALA A 49 1.32 -4.20 21.90
CA ALA A 49 -0.09 -3.88 21.73
C ALA A 49 -0.79 -3.80 23.10
N SER A 50 -1.75 -2.89 23.22
CA SER A 50 -2.60 -2.77 24.42
C SER A 50 -3.40 -4.04 24.74
N SER A 51 -3.58 -4.94 23.77
CA SER A 51 -4.10 -6.30 23.99
C SER A 51 -3.77 -7.20 22.80
N VAL A 52 -3.78 -8.52 23.02
CA VAL A 52 -3.66 -9.54 21.95
C VAL A 52 -4.72 -9.32 20.86
N ARG A 53 -5.94 -8.94 21.25
CA ARG A 53 -7.04 -8.67 20.31
C ARG A 53 -6.78 -7.46 19.40
N ARG A 54 -5.97 -6.50 19.85
CA ARG A 54 -5.63 -5.28 19.10
C ARG A 54 -4.32 -5.41 18.32
N PHE A 55 -3.50 -6.42 18.60
CA PHE A 55 -2.21 -6.58 17.92
C PHE A 55 -2.40 -6.67 16.39
N GLY A 56 -1.70 -5.79 15.68
CA GLY A 56 -1.75 -5.70 14.23
C GLY A 56 -3.03 -5.09 13.65
N ARG A 57 -3.97 -4.57 14.45
CA ARG A 57 -5.19 -3.92 13.93
C ARG A 57 -4.99 -2.41 13.81
N LYS A 58 -5.42 -1.83 12.69
CA LYS A 58 -5.55 -0.38 12.54
C LYS A 58 -6.72 0.13 13.40
N MET A 59 -6.63 1.38 13.85
CA MET A 59 -7.74 2.06 14.51
C MET A 59 -8.84 2.38 13.48
N PRO A 60 -10.11 2.57 13.91
CA PRO A 60 -11.18 3.06 13.04
C PRO A 60 -10.77 4.32 12.27
N ARG A 61 -11.35 4.58 11.09
CA ARG A 61 -11.12 5.79 10.26
C ARG A 61 -9.65 6.10 9.88
N SER A 62 -8.91 5.09 9.47
CA SER A 62 -7.48 5.14 9.14
C SER A 62 -7.16 5.23 7.63
N ILE A 63 -8.09 5.70 6.78
CA ILE A 63 -7.78 6.05 5.38
C ILE A 63 -8.23 7.49 5.10
N PRO A 64 -7.70 8.13 4.04
CA PRO A 64 -8.07 9.50 3.72
C PRO A 64 -9.55 9.58 3.33
N LEU A 65 -10.27 10.53 3.95
CA LEU A 65 -11.64 10.85 3.56
C LEU A 65 -11.59 11.69 2.28
N LEU A 66 -12.17 11.15 1.21
CA LEU A 66 -12.27 11.81 -0.09
C LEU A 66 -13.06 13.14 -0.08
N ASN A 67 -13.84 13.39 0.97
CA ASN A 67 -14.49 14.66 1.25
C ASN A 67 -14.22 15.01 2.72
N PRO A 68 -13.24 15.88 3.03
CA PRO A 68 -13.20 16.52 4.32
C PRO A 68 -14.38 17.50 4.33
N THR A 69 -15.56 17.04 4.77
CA THR A 69 -16.51 18.01 5.30
C THR A 69 -15.75 18.78 6.37
N ASN A 70 -15.73 20.12 6.28
CA ASN A 70 -15.36 21.04 7.36
C ASN A 70 -16.33 20.86 8.54
N ASP A 71 -16.47 19.63 9.02
CA ASP A 71 -17.16 19.30 10.23
C ASP A 71 -16.14 19.58 11.33
N THR A 72 -16.37 20.65 12.08
CA THR A 72 -15.63 20.98 13.29
C THR A 72 -15.69 19.86 14.34
N ASN A 73 -16.48 18.81 14.09
CA ASN A 73 -16.52 17.54 14.82
C ASN A 73 -15.82 16.36 14.12
N THR A 74 -14.87 16.57 13.17
CA THR A 74 -13.98 15.46 12.77
C THR A 74 -13.32 14.90 14.03
N PRO A 75 -13.63 13.65 14.43
CA PRO A 75 -13.12 13.11 15.68
C PRO A 75 -11.60 13.06 15.65
N ASN A 76 -10.98 13.04 16.83
CA ASN A 76 -9.55 12.83 17.11
C ASN A 76 -8.86 11.64 16.38
N ILE A 77 -9.55 10.95 15.48
CA ILE A 77 -9.18 9.68 14.87
C ILE A 77 -8.35 9.86 13.59
N LEU A 78 -8.48 11.00 12.87
CA LEU A 78 -7.52 11.38 11.82
C LEU A 78 -6.26 12.06 12.38
N ARG A 79 -6.24 12.42 13.68
CA ARG A 79 -5.06 13.07 14.27
C ARG A 79 -3.85 12.15 14.14
N GLY A 80 -2.85 12.65 13.45
CA GLY A 80 -1.57 11.99 13.26
C GLY A 80 -1.40 11.31 11.91
N HIS A 81 -2.48 10.98 11.20
CA HIS A 81 -2.36 10.48 9.82
C HIS A 81 -2.19 11.65 8.86
N GLN A 82 -1.27 11.55 7.90
CA GLN A 82 -1.14 12.50 6.80
C GLN A 82 -0.93 11.76 5.48
N TYR A 83 -1.49 12.29 4.40
CA TYR A 83 -1.58 11.60 3.12
C TYR A 83 -1.06 12.47 1.97
N ALA A 84 -0.43 11.81 1.00
CA ALA A 84 -0.17 12.38 -0.32
C ALA A 84 -0.48 11.30 -1.37
N THR A 85 -1.71 11.35 -1.90
CA THR A 85 -2.28 10.26 -2.68
C THR A 85 -3.00 10.75 -3.94
N ALA A 86 -3.01 9.91 -4.96
CA ALA A 86 -3.91 10.01 -6.10
C ALA A 86 -5.07 9.03 -5.93
N SER A 87 -6.22 9.38 -6.51
CA SER A 87 -7.45 8.59 -6.45
C SER A 87 -8.18 8.60 -7.79
N ALA A 88 -8.88 7.51 -8.09
CA ALA A 88 -9.78 7.41 -9.22
C ALA A 88 -11.06 6.69 -8.80
N ARG A 89 -12.21 7.19 -9.25
CA ARG A 89 -13.54 6.66 -8.92
C ARG A 89 -14.16 5.97 -10.13
N TYR A 90 -14.87 4.88 -9.89
CA TYR A 90 -15.51 4.07 -10.91
C TYR A 90 -16.87 3.56 -10.42
N ASP A 91 -17.78 3.31 -11.34
CA ASP A 91 -18.99 2.53 -11.04
C ASP A 91 -18.62 1.07 -10.72
N LYS A 92 -17.71 0.50 -11.52
CA LYS A 92 -17.13 -0.83 -11.31
C LYS A 92 -15.66 -0.87 -11.71
N CYS A 93 -14.81 -1.26 -10.78
CA CYS A 93 -13.40 -1.54 -11.01
C CYS A 93 -13.03 -2.91 -10.42
N TYR A 94 -12.16 -3.65 -11.12
CA TYR A 94 -11.82 -5.04 -10.77
C TYR A 94 -10.37 -5.19 -10.33
N GLY A 95 -9.65 -4.09 -10.09
CA GLY A 95 -8.26 -4.16 -9.69
C GLY A 95 -7.45 -2.95 -10.10
N THR A 96 -6.19 -2.96 -9.72
CA THR A 96 -5.23 -1.93 -10.06
C THR A 96 -3.80 -2.47 -10.07
N LYS A 97 -2.97 -1.88 -10.93
CA LYS A 97 -1.53 -2.12 -11.03
C LYS A 97 -0.80 -0.79 -10.86
N GLY A 98 0.38 -0.84 -10.26
CA GLY A 98 1.38 0.22 -10.37
C GLY A 98 2.79 -0.32 -10.20
N THR A 99 3.77 0.43 -10.72
CA THR A 99 5.20 0.22 -10.48
C THR A 99 5.65 1.20 -9.39
N PHE A 100 5.95 0.68 -8.21
CA PHE A 100 6.21 1.47 -7.00
C PHE A 100 7.71 1.61 -6.77
N ASN A 101 8.18 2.85 -6.67
CA ASN A 101 9.54 3.13 -6.27
C ASN A 101 9.79 2.70 -4.81
N MET A 102 10.96 2.13 -4.55
CA MET A 102 11.29 1.54 -3.26
C MET A 102 12.22 2.46 -2.47
N TRP A 103 11.78 2.90 -1.29
CA TRP A 103 12.57 3.70 -0.36
C TRP A 103 12.57 3.10 1.05
N LYS A 104 13.54 3.53 1.85
CA LYS A 104 13.57 3.30 3.30
C LYS A 104 13.42 4.68 3.99
N PRO A 105 12.18 5.19 4.14
CA PRO A 105 11.96 6.48 4.79
C PRO A 105 12.54 6.49 6.21
N ALA A 106 13.06 7.65 6.61
CA ALA A 106 13.44 7.90 8.00
C ALA A 106 12.18 8.02 8.86
N ILE A 107 12.17 7.32 9.98
CA ILE A 107 11.07 7.37 10.95
C ILE A 107 11.57 8.14 12.18
N SER A 108 10.85 9.20 12.53
CA SER A 108 11.22 10.11 13.62
C SER A 108 11.09 9.45 15.00
N ARG A 109 10.02 8.69 15.22
CA ARG A 109 9.68 8.10 16.53
C ARG A 109 9.28 6.63 16.39
N ALA A 110 9.50 5.84 17.43
CA ALA A 110 9.28 4.39 17.35
C ALA A 110 7.82 3.98 17.06
N ASN A 111 6.86 4.84 17.42
CA ASN A 111 5.43 4.68 17.21
C ASN A 111 4.90 5.34 15.92
N ASP A 112 5.78 5.99 15.14
CA ASP A 112 5.44 6.49 13.81
C ASP A 112 5.48 5.35 12.78
N PHE A 113 4.81 5.56 11.65
CA PHE A 113 5.05 4.77 10.45
C PHE A 113 5.03 5.63 9.19
N SER A 114 5.65 5.10 8.14
CA SER A 114 5.56 5.64 6.79
C SER A 114 5.38 4.49 5.80
N LEU A 115 4.42 4.62 4.90
CA LEU A 115 4.07 3.60 3.94
C LEU A 115 3.82 4.17 2.55
N THR A 116 3.91 3.28 1.58
CA THR A 116 3.59 3.49 0.17
C THR A 116 2.69 2.35 -0.26
N GLN A 117 1.52 2.64 -0.81
CA GLN A 117 0.55 1.60 -1.12
C GLN A 117 -0.44 1.94 -2.23
N LEU A 118 -1.18 0.91 -2.63
CA LEU A 118 -2.49 1.04 -3.28
C LEU A 118 -3.61 0.70 -2.30
N TRP A 119 -4.75 1.34 -2.48
CA TRP A 119 -6.01 1.02 -1.83
C TRP A 119 -7.06 0.63 -2.88
N ILE A 120 -7.81 -0.43 -2.61
CA ILE A 120 -9.02 -0.80 -3.34
C ILE A 120 -10.18 -0.76 -2.36
N THR A 121 -11.20 0.05 -2.63
CA THR A 121 -12.31 0.25 -1.69
C THR A 121 -13.69 0.16 -2.34
N ALA A 122 -14.66 -0.26 -1.53
CA ALA A 122 -16.09 -0.24 -1.86
C ALA A 122 -16.94 -0.10 -0.58
N GLY A 123 -18.04 0.63 -0.65
CA GLY A 123 -18.87 0.97 0.51
C GLY A 123 -18.48 2.31 1.14
N SER A 124 -18.82 2.53 2.42
CA SER A 124 -18.62 3.82 3.08
C SER A 124 -18.29 3.69 4.56
N TYR A 125 -17.55 4.68 5.09
CA TYR A 125 -17.32 4.79 6.53
C TYR A 125 -18.63 4.99 7.32
N ASN A 126 -19.50 5.88 6.85
CA ASN A 126 -20.73 6.23 7.56
C ASN A 126 -21.69 5.04 7.68
N GLY A 127 -21.71 4.15 6.68
CA GLY A 127 -22.46 2.90 6.74
C GLY A 127 -21.79 1.77 7.51
N ASN A 128 -20.60 1.98 8.08
CA ASN A 128 -19.75 0.95 8.68
C ASN A 128 -19.55 -0.30 7.81
N ASN A 129 -19.67 -0.14 6.49
CA ASN A 129 -19.62 -1.22 5.52
C ASN A 129 -18.47 -1.05 4.52
N LEU A 130 -17.56 -0.11 4.78
CA LEU A 130 -16.39 0.08 3.94
C LEU A 130 -15.53 -1.18 3.93
N ASN A 131 -15.32 -1.70 2.74
CA ASN A 131 -14.36 -2.76 2.47
C ASN A 131 -13.09 -2.14 1.92
N THR A 132 -11.94 -2.60 2.39
CA THR A 132 -10.63 -2.17 1.88
C THR A 132 -9.73 -3.37 1.63
N ILE A 133 -8.92 -3.26 0.58
CA ILE A 133 -7.71 -4.04 0.35
C ILE A 133 -6.57 -3.05 0.20
N GLU A 134 -5.49 -3.29 0.93
CA GLU A 134 -4.30 -2.45 1.01
C GLU A 134 -3.09 -3.32 0.75
N ALA A 135 -2.21 -2.87 -0.16
CA ALA A 135 -0.98 -3.58 -0.48
C ALA A 135 0.13 -2.60 -0.85
N GLY A 136 1.33 -2.84 -0.35
CA GLY A 136 2.45 -1.94 -0.55
C GLY A 136 3.67 -2.32 0.25
N TRP A 137 4.48 -1.32 0.60
CA TRP A 137 5.57 -1.47 1.54
C TRP A 137 5.56 -0.35 2.58
N GLN A 138 6.11 -0.63 3.75
CA GLN A 138 6.15 0.30 4.87
C GLN A 138 7.42 0.15 5.71
N VAL A 139 7.76 1.22 6.43
CA VAL A 139 8.67 1.18 7.58
C VAL A 139 7.84 1.46 8.83
N TYR A 140 7.74 0.46 9.71
CA TYR A 140 6.90 0.54 10.91
C TYR A 140 7.58 -0.15 12.11
N PRO A 141 8.42 0.58 12.87
CA PRO A 141 9.19 0.01 13.96
C PRO A 141 8.35 -0.63 15.07
N ASP A 142 7.20 -0.04 15.41
CA ASP A 142 6.30 -0.61 16.42
C ASP A 142 5.72 -1.97 16.02
N LEU A 143 5.52 -2.23 14.72
CA LEU A 143 5.06 -3.53 14.25
C LEU A 143 6.20 -4.53 14.07
N TYR A 144 7.36 -4.08 13.56
CA TYR A 144 8.41 -4.98 13.08
C TYR A 144 9.66 -5.09 13.96
N SER A 145 9.81 -4.20 14.95
CA SER A 145 11.01 -4.06 15.79
C SER A 145 12.29 -3.69 15.03
N ASP A 146 12.14 -3.14 13.83
CA ASP A 146 13.24 -2.58 13.04
C ASP A 146 12.74 -1.49 12.10
N SER A 147 13.68 -0.83 11.43
CA SER A 147 13.38 0.24 10.47
C SER A 147 13.50 -0.25 9.02
N ASN A 148 13.40 -1.55 8.75
CA ASN A 148 13.50 -2.05 7.38
C ASN A 148 12.22 -1.76 6.59
N ALA A 149 12.35 -1.39 5.32
CA ALA A 149 11.22 -1.37 4.40
C ALA A 149 10.73 -2.81 4.21
N ARG A 150 9.44 -3.03 4.41
CA ARG A 150 8.82 -4.36 4.42
C ARG A 150 7.54 -4.36 3.61
N LEU A 151 7.31 -5.41 2.80
CA LEU A 151 6.01 -5.62 2.17
C LEU A 151 4.95 -5.72 3.27
N PHE A 152 3.81 -5.12 3.03
CA PHE A 152 2.65 -5.30 3.89
C PHE A 152 1.37 -5.48 3.08
N ILE A 153 0.41 -6.09 3.74
CA ILE A 153 -0.98 -6.08 3.30
C ILE A 153 -1.88 -5.74 4.48
N TYR A 154 -3.05 -5.19 4.18
CA TYR A 154 -4.15 -5.03 5.12
C TYR A 154 -5.48 -5.24 4.38
N TRP A 155 -6.52 -5.61 5.10
CA TRP A 155 -7.89 -5.63 4.56
C TRP A 155 -8.90 -5.38 5.68
N THR A 156 -10.08 -4.87 5.35
CA THR A 156 -11.23 -4.81 6.28
C THR A 156 -12.52 -4.97 5.49
N ARG A 157 -13.60 -5.40 6.14
CA ARG A 157 -14.96 -5.42 5.58
C ARG A 157 -15.93 -4.47 6.29
N ASP A 158 -15.49 -3.86 7.38
CA ASP A 158 -16.36 -3.16 8.32
C ASP A 158 -15.75 -1.83 8.77
N ALA A 159 -15.14 -1.09 7.84
CA ALA A 159 -14.58 0.23 8.11
C ALA A 159 -13.60 0.26 9.29
N TYR A 160 -12.76 -0.77 9.42
CA TYR A 160 -11.73 -0.91 10.47
C TYR A 160 -12.30 -1.04 11.89
N GLN A 161 -13.56 -1.45 12.03
CA GLN A 161 -14.20 -1.59 13.34
C GLN A 161 -13.75 -2.88 14.04
N THR A 162 -13.97 -4.03 13.41
CA THR A 162 -13.72 -5.34 14.03
C THR A 162 -12.91 -6.30 13.18
N THR A 163 -12.84 -6.07 11.86
CA THR A 163 -12.13 -6.94 10.92
C THR A 163 -10.85 -6.33 10.40
N GLY A 164 -9.92 -7.21 10.02
CA GLY A 164 -8.63 -6.82 9.49
C GLY A 164 -7.50 -6.81 10.51
N CYS A 165 -6.31 -7.06 10.01
CA CYS A 165 -5.05 -6.84 10.68
C CYS A 165 -3.93 -6.82 9.62
N TYR A 166 -2.75 -6.36 10.00
CA TYR A 166 -1.58 -6.41 9.14
C TYR A 166 -1.18 -7.85 8.81
N ASN A 167 -0.82 -8.06 7.55
CA ASN A 167 -0.15 -9.27 7.09
C ASN A 167 -0.97 -10.54 7.37
N LEU A 168 -0.29 -11.60 7.84
CA LEU A 168 -0.89 -12.88 8.22
C LEU A 168 -1.17 -12.96 9.73
N LEU A 169 -1.28 -11.83 10.44
CA LEU A 169 -1.50 -11.82 11.89
C LEU A 169 -2.91 -12.29 12.28
N CYS A 170 -3.82 -12.38 11.32
CA CYS A 170 -5.18 -12.86 11.44
C CYS A 170 -5.63 -13.45 10.10
N SER A 171 -6.64 -14.32 10.14
CA SER A 171 -7.19 -14.97 8.95
C SER A 171 -7.81 -13.95 8.00
N GLY A 172 -7.59 -14.12 6.69
CA GLY A 172 -8.26 -13.33 5.65
C GLY A 172 -7.51 -13.30 4.32
N PHE A 173 -6.19 -13.45 4.35
CA PHE A 173 -5.37 -13.66 3.15
C PHE A 173 -4.81 -15.07 3.13
N ILE A 174 -4.88 -15.72 1.97
CA ILE A 174 -4.32 -17.05 1.72
C ILE A 174 -3.08 -16.89 0.85
N GLN A 175 -1.90 -16.93 1.49
CA GLN A 175 -0.64 -16.94 0.77
C GLN A 175 -0.43 -18.32 0.11
N THR A 176 0.09 -18.31 -1.11
CA THR A 176 0.33 -19.53 -1.92
C THR A 176 1.75 -19.58 -2.49
N SER A 177 2.45 -18.44 -2.54
CA SER A 177 3.82 -18.36 -3.03
C SER A 177 4.84 -18.74 -1.95
N ASN A 178 5.81 -19.54 -2.35
CA ASN A 178 7.02 -19.82 -1.59
C ASN A 178 8.19 -18.87 -1.93
N GLN A 179 7.97 -17.88 -2.82
CA GLN A 179 9.01 -16.94 -3.29
C GLN A 179 9.01 -15.63 -2.51
N ILE A 180 7.84 -15.18 -2.04
CA ILE A 180 7.66 -13.89 -1.36
C ILE A 180 7.06 -14.13 0.02
N THR A 181 7.61 -13.48 1.04
CA THR A 181 7.10 -13.40 2.41
C THR A 181 6.42 -12.06 2.63
N ILE A 182 5.12 -12.07 2.94
CA ILE A 182 4.42 -10.88 3.44
C ILE A 182 4.99 -10.48 4.81
N GLY A 183 5.24 -9.19 5.03
CA GLY A 183 5.97 -8.69 6.21
C GLY A 183 7.49 -8.87 6.12
N GLY A 184 8.00 -9.49 5.06
CA GLY A 184 9.43 -9.62 4.79
C GLY A 184 10.05 -8.30 4.33
N SER A 185 11.33 -8.09 4.66
CA SER A 185 12.10 -6.94 4.18
C SER A 185 12.23 -6.97 2.66
N ILE A 186 12.30 -5.79 2.05
CA ILE A 186 12.55 -5.62 0.61
C ILE A 186 13.86 -4.88 0.39
N SER A 187 14.65 -5.36 -0.56
CA SER A 187 15.93 -4.78 -0.93
C SER A 187 16.27 -5.06 -2.40
N PRO A 188 17.13 -4.24 -3.02
CA PRO A 188 17.68 -2.96 -2.52
C PRO A 188 16.65 -1.82 -2.51
N THR A 189 16.98 -0.70 -1.87
CA THR A 189 16.18 0.54 -1.90
C THR A 189 16.90 1.63 -2.69
N SER A 190 16.13 2.58 -3.22
CA SER A 190 16.62 3.70 -4.03
C SER A 190 17.49 4.67 -3.21
N ASN A 191 18.31 5.45 -3.92
CA ASN A 191 19.16 6.48 -3.34
C ASN A 191 18.90 7.84 -3.98
N TYR A 192 18.99 8.91 -3.20
CA TYR A 192 18.80 10.26 -3.72
C TYR A 192 19.87 10.60 -4.78
N GLY A 193 19.43 10.98 -5.98
CA GLY A 193 20.30 11.27 -7.13
C GLY A 193 21.06 10.07 -7.68
N GLY A 194 20.77 8.85 -7.19
CA GLY A 194 21.50 7.63 -7.53
C GLY A 194 20.61 6.56 -8.18
N THR A 195 21.01 5.30 -8.01
CA THR A 195 20.25 4.16 -8.53
C THR A 195 18.84 4.08 -7.94
N GLN A 196 17.86 3.90 -8.82
CA GLN A 196 16.46 3.75 -8.46
C GLN A 196 16.03 2.29 -8.59
N TYR A 197 15.20 1.84 -7.66
CA TYR A 197 14.61 0.51 -7.67
C TYR A 197 13.09 0.62 -7.55
N ASP A 198 12.38 -0.21 -8.29
CA ASP A 198 10.93 -0.26 -8.26
C ASP A 198 10.39 -1.69 -8.35
N ILE A 199 9.13 -1.85 -7.96
CA ILE A 199 8.43 -3.12 -7.87
C ILE A 199 7.01 -2.99 -8.42
N ASP A 200 6.63 -3.93 -9.27
CA ASP A 200 5.25 -4.04 -9.72
C ASP A 200 4.38 -4.67 -8.63
N ILE A 201 3.29 -3.99 -8.28
CA ILE A 201 2.24 -4.52 -7.41
C ILE A 201 0.92 -4.47 -8.18
N LEU A 202 0.25 -5.62 -8.24
CA LEU A 202 -1.04 -5.78 -8.89
C LEU A 202 -1.99 -6.46 -7.92
N VAL A 203 -3.16 -5.86 -7.71
CA VAL A 203 -4.30 -6.52 -7.07
C VAL A 203 -5.46 -6.54 -8.03
N TRP A 204 -6.05 -7.71 -8.27
CA TRP A 204 -7.18 -7.85 -9.19
C TRP A 204 -8.14 -8.94 -8.75
N LYS A 205 -9.39 -8.82 -9.18
CA LYS A 205 -10.42 -9.82 -8.96
C LYS A 205 -10.40 -10.85 -10.08
N ASP A 206 -10.09 -12.10 -9.73
CA ASP A 206 -10.11 -13.22 -10.67
C ASP A 206 -11.54 -13.52 -11.11
N ARG A 207 -11.79 -13.56 -12.42
CA ARG A 207 -13.12 -13.78 -12.99
C ARG A 207 -13.65 -15.19 -12.79
N GLY A 208 -12.76 -16.17 -12.61
CA GLY A 208 -13.14 -17.56 -12.39
C GLY A 208 -13.59 -17.81 -10.95
N SER A 209 -12.70 -17.52 -10.00
CA SER A 209 -12.94 -17.78 -8.58
C SER A 209 -13.68 -16.65 -7.82
N GLY A 210 -13.69 -15.43 -8.37
CA GLY A 210 -14.17 -14.22 -7.69
C GLY A 210 -13.20 -13.67 -6.63
N ASN A 211 -12.09 -14.37 -6.35
CA ASN A 211 -11.13 -13.96 -5.32
C ASN A 211 -10.28 -12.77 -5.78
N TRP A 212 -9.87 -11.93 -4.83
CA TRP A 212 -8.92 -10.85 -5.09
C TRP A 212 -7.50 -11.39 -4.95
N TRP A 213 -6.76 -11.45 -6.05
CA TRP A 213 -5.38 -11.91 -6.09
C TRP A 213 -4.40 -10.76 -5.93
N LEU A 214 -3.29 -11.03 -5.24
CA LEU A 214 -2.12 -10.17 -5.13
C LEU A 214 -0.97 -10.77 -5.93
N GLN A 215 -0.38 -9.95 -6.81
CA GLN A 215 0.88 -10.23 -7.47
C GLN A 215 1.90 -9.14 -7.12
N VAL A 216 3.12 -9.56 -6.83
CA VAL A 216 4.23 -8.69 -6.44
C VAL A 216 5.48 -9.13 -7.22
N GLY A 217 6.08 -8.21 -7.98
CA GLY A 217 7.25 -8.48 -8.81
C GLY A 217 7.05 -9.65 -9.79
N GLY A 218 5.83 -9.83 -10.30
CA GLY A 218 5.45 -10.95 -11.18
C GLY A 218 5.08 -12.26 -10.46
N TYR A 219 5.30 -12.37 -9.15
CA TYR A 219 4.90 -13.56 -8.38
C TYR A 219 3.48 -13.42 -7.84
N ASN A 220 2.61 -14.39 -8.17
CA ASN A 220 1.28 -14.50 -7.56
C ASN A 220 1.43 -14.91 -6.09
N VAL A 221 1.36 -13.94 -5.18
CA VAL A 221 1.67 -14.14 -3.75
C VAL A 221 0.56 -14.93 -3.06
N GLY A 222 -0.70 -14.60 -3.35
CA GLY A 222 -1.86 -15.18 -2.70
C GLY A 222 -3.14 -14.41 -3.03
N TYR A 223 -4.20 -14.66 -2.27
CA TYR A 223 -5.50 -14.04 -2.51
C TYR A 223 -6.30 -13.81 -1.24
N TRP A 224 -7.20 -12.82 -1.29
CA TRP A 224 -8.31 -12.66 -0.37
C TRP A 224 -9.54 -13.37 -0.93
N PRO A 225 -10.13 -14.33 -0.19
CA PRO A 225 -11.36 -14.98 -0.63
C PRO A 225 -12.51 -14.00 -0.74
N SER A 226 -13.31 -14.07 -1.82
CA SER A 226 -14.39 -13.09 -2.03
C SER A 226 -15.40 -13.04 -0.88
N TYR A 227 -15.66 -14.17 -0.21
CA TYR A 227 -16.68 -14.27 0.83
C TYR A 227 -16.36 -13.48 2.12
N ILE A 228 -15.12 -13.02 2.31
CA ILE A 228 -14.78 -12.19 3.48
C ILE A 228 -15.29 -10.76 3.32
N PHE A 229 -15.64 -10.36 2.10
CA PHE A 229 -16.12 -9.02 1.78
C PHE A 229 -17.65 -8.97 1.69
N SER A 230 -18.20 -7.76 1.85
CA SER A 230 -19.61 -7.45 1.59
C SER A 230 -19.77 -6.71 0.27
N ASN A 231 -19.03 -5.61 0.08
CA ASN A 231 -19.11 -4.77 -1.11
C ASN A 231 -18.10 -5.17 -2.19
N LEU A 232 -16.85 -5.50 -1.81
CA LEU A 232 -15.83 -5.98 -2.78
C LEU A 232 -16.15 -7.36 -3.37
N THR A 233 -17.20 -8.02 -2.88
CA THR A 233 -17.80 -9.23 -3.47
C THR A 233 -18.38 -8.97 -4.86
N ASP A 234 -18.72 -7.73 -5.24
CA ASP A 234 -19.06 -7.35 -6.62
C ASP A 234 -17.89 -6.68 -7.34
N SER A 235 -17.52 -5.47 -6.91
CA SER A 235 -16.46 -4.68 -7.52
C SER A 235 -15.99 -3.56 -6.58
N ALA A 236 -14.89 -2.90 -6.94
CA ALA A 236 -14.41 -1.69 -6.28
C ALA A 236 -15.05 -0.44 -6.88
N SER A 237 -15.25 0.59 -6.06
CA SER A 237 -15.75 1.90 -6.49
C SER A 237 -14.69 3.00 -6.43
N THR A 238 -13.60 2.78 -5.71
CA THR A 238 -12.50 3.73 -5.61
C THR A 238 -11.16 3.00 -5.52
N ILE A 239 -10.20 3.49 -6.29
CA ILE A 239 -8.80 3.07 -6.22
C ILE A 239 -7.96 4.28 -5.81
N MET A 240 -6.97 4.07 -4.95
CA MET A 240 -6.00 5.10 -4.56
C MET A 240 -4.58 4.58 -4.60
N TRP A 241 -3.61 5.48 -4.74
CA TRP A 241 -2.18 5.19 -4.76
C TRP A 241 -1.40 6.32 -4.10
N GLY A 242 -0.33 6.02 -3.37
CA GLY A 242 0.58 7.04 -2.85
C GLY A 242 1.06 6.72 -1.45
N GLY A 243 1.34 7.76 -0.68
CA GLY A 243 1.94 7.68 0.64
C GLY A 243 0.98 8.02 1.76
N GLU A 244 1.22 7.39 2.91
CA GLU A 244 0.58 7.69 4.19
C GLU A 244 1.68 7.65 5.26
N ILE A 245 1.62 8.58 6.19
CA ILE A 245 2.38 8.52 7.43
C ILE A 245 1.42 8.56 8.61
N PHE A 246 1.89 8.08 9.75
CA PHE A 246 1.24 8.30 11.03
C PHE A 246 2.26 8.75 12.06
N SER A 247 1.91 9.78 12.83
CA SER A 247 2.62 10.27 14.01
C SER A 247 1.60 10.62 15.10
N PRO A 248 1.60 9.94 16.25
CA PRO A 248 0.56 10.15 17.27
C PRO A 248 0.73 11.46 18.08
N ASP A 249 1.91 12.09 18.08
CA ASP A 249 2.11 13.30 18.89
C ASP A 249 1.60 14.56 18.20
N VAL A 250 1.22 15.55 19.01
CA VAL A 250 0.72 16.85 18.56
C VAL A 250 1.89 17.70 18.08
N GLY A 251 1.95 17.96 16.77
CA GLY A 251 2.95 18.83 16.14
C GLY A 251 3.57 18.18 14.91
N GLN A 252 4.57 18.86 14.33
CA GLN A 252 5.27 18.34 13.17
C GLN A 252 6.10 17.09 13.52
N THR A 253 6.10 16.14 12.60
CA THR A 253 7.01 15.00 12.64
C THR A 253 8.09 15.16 11.59
N SER A 254 9.31 14.75 11.90
CA SER A 254 10.40 14.59 10.92
C SER A 254 10.37 13.21 10.25
N THR A 255 9.24 12.50 10.32
CA THR A 255 9.04 11.23 9.62
C THR A 255 8.91 11.50 8.12
N HIS A 256 9.71 10.82 7.31
CA HIS A 256 9.69 11.02 5.86
C HIS A 256 8.54 10.23 5.23
N MET A 257 7.88 10.81 4.24
CA MET A 257 7.02 10.07 3.31
C MET A 257 7.80 9.74 2.04
N GLY A 258 7.78 8.47 1.63
CA GLY A 258 8.50 8.01 0.43
C GLY A 258 10.01 8.22 0.57
N SER A 259 10.60 9.06 -0.27
CA SER A 259 12.01 9.43 -0.20
C SER A 259 12.34 10.49 0.85
N GLY A 260 11.32 11.18 1.39
CA GLY A 260 11.50 12.38 2.21
C GLY A 260 11.60 13.69 1.41
N HIS A 261 11.48 13.62 0.09
CA HIS A 261 11.59 14.77 -0.82
C HIS A 261 10.27 15.11 -1.49
N PHE A 262 10.12 16.37 -1.90
CA PHE A 262 8.89 16.84 -2.53
C PHE A 262 8.76 16.39 -3.99
N PRO A 263 7.53 16.26 -4.51
CA PRO A 263 7.26 15.79 -5.87
C PRO A 263 8.01 16.54 -6.97
N ASN A 264 8.14 17.86 -6.83
CA ASN A 264 8.77 18.75 -7.80
C ASN A 264 10.27 18.47 -8.02
N GLU A 265 10.91 17.70 -7.14
CA GLU A 265 12.30 17.25 -7.35
C GLU A 265 12.42 16.17 -8.43
N GLY A 266 11.34 15.46 -8.75
CA GLY A 266 11.25 14.54 -9.89
C GLY A 266 12.08 13.25 -9.76
N PHE A 267 12.33 12.61 -10.91
CA PHE A 267 12.98 11.30 -10.98
C PHE A 267 14.36 11.29 -10.32
N GLY A 268 14.64 10.22 -9.59
CA GLY A 268 15.90 10.05 -8.85
C GLY A 268 15.89 10.66 -7.45
N LYS A 269 14.88 11.48 -7.11
CA LYS A 269 14.83 12.25 -5.87
C LYS A 269 13.50 12.10 -5.14
N ALA A 270 12.39 12.35 -5.82
CA ALA A 270 11.05 12.16 -5.28
C ALA A 270 10.63 10.69 -5.38
N SER A 271 9.79 10.25 -4.43
CA SER A 271 9.15 8.94 -4.56
C SER A 271 8.12 8.96 -5.67
N TYR A 272 7.96 7.85 -6.40
CA TYR A 272 7.01 7.75 -7.50
C TYR A 272 6.24 6.44 -7.52
N ILE A 273 5.06 6.50 -8.15
CA ILE A 273 4.35 5.33 -8.65
C ILE A 273 4.07 5.62 -10.13
N LYS A 274 4.57 4.77 -11.02
CA LYS A 274 4.39 4.90 -12.48
C LYS A 274 3.62 3.72 -13.03
N ASN A 275 3.26 3.79 -14.31
CA ASN A 275 2.46 2.78 -15.00
C ASN A 275 1.18 2.43 -14.22
N ILE A 276 0.53 3.46 -13.67
CA ILE A 276 -0.70 3.29 -12.92
C ILE A 276 -1.79 2.85 -13.91
N GLN A 277 -2.43 1.72 -13.61
CA GLN A 277 -3.48 1.13 -14.44
C GLN A 277 -4.59 0.56 -13.56
N VAL A 278 -5.81 0.51 -14.08
CA VAL A 278 -6.97 -0.11 -13.46
C VAL A 278 -7.45 -1.30 -14.29
N VAL A 279 -8.05 -2.29 -13.63
CA VAL A 279 -8.59 -3.49 -14.29
C VAL A 279 -10.08 -3.28 -14.60
N ASP A 280 -10.44 -3.34 -15.88
CA ASP A 280 -11.82 -3.20 -16.34
C ASP A 280 -12.63 -4.51 -16.22
N SER A 281 -13.92 -4.45 -16.55
CA SER A 281 -14.85 -5.60 -16.56
C SER A 281 -14.48 -6.69 -17.57
N PHE A 282 -13.66 -6.37 -18.56
CA PHE A 282 -13.12 -7.30 -19.54
C PHE A 282 -11.79 -7.92 -19.10
N ASN A 283 -11.35 -7.65 -17.87
CA ASN A 283 -10.07 -8.07 -17.29
C ASN A 283 -8.87 -7.54 -18.10
N ARG A 284 -8.93 -6.28 -18.52
CA ARG A 284 -7.84 -5.57 -19.20
C ARG A 284 -7.31 -4.45 -18.32
N LEU A 285 -6.00 -4.25 -18.35
CA LEU A 285 -5.33 -3.10 -17.75
C LEU A 285 -5.47 -1.88 -18.65
N ASN A 286 -6.04 -0.80 -18.11
CA ASN A 286 -6.19 0.48 -18.80
C ASN A 286 -5.65 1.61 -17.92
N PRO A 287 -5.13 2.71 -18.50
CA PRO A 287 -4.86 3.91 -17.72
C PRO A 287 -6.11 4.37 -16.96
N PRO A 288 -5.98 4.89 -15.72
CA PRO A 288 -7.11 5.40 -14.99
C PRO A 288 -7.70 6.66 -15.66
N SER A 289 -9.02 6.79 -15.65
CA SER A 289 -9.73 8.03 -15.97
C SER A 289 -9.77 8.94 -14.74
N ASP A 290 -9.60 10.25 -14.93
CA ASP A 290 -9.79 11.31 -13.93
C ASP A 290 -9.11 11.04 -12.58
N VAL A 291 -7.79 11.29 -12.53
CA VAL A 291 -6.99 11.15 -11.31
C VAL A 291 -7.10 12.40 -10.44
N GLY A 292 -7.81 12.29 -9.32
CA GLY A 292 -7.89 13.33 -8.29
C GLY A 292 -6.78 13.20 -7.25
N LEU A 293 -6.22 14.34 -6.82
CA LEU A 293 -5.16 14.39 -5.81
C LEU A 293 -5.74 14.69 -4.41
N ILE A 294 -5.21 14.01 -3.39
CA ILE A 294 -5.62 14.15 -2.00
C ILE A 294 -4.37 14.39 -1.15
N THR A 295 -4.37 15.54 -0.49
CA THR A 295 -3.32 15.99 0.43
C THR A 295 -3.93 16.97 1.44
N GLU A 296 -3.49 16.90 2.68
CA GLU A 296 -4.01 17.73 3.79
C GLU A 296 -3.15 18.97 4.04
N GLN A 297 -1.82 18.80 3.96
CA GLN A 297 -0.83 19.84 4.23
C GLN A 297 0.28 19.79 3.18
N ASN A 298 0.06 20.44 2.04
CA ASN A 298 0.95 20.37 0.86
C ASN A 298 2.38 20.84 1.15
N ASN A 299 2.56 21.66 2.19
CA ASN A 299 3.89 22.12 2.58
C ASN A 299 4.66 21.09 3.44
N CYS A 300 4.02 20.02 3.90
CA CYS A 300 4.63 18.97 4.73
C CYS A 300 4.83 17.69 3.90
N TYR A 301 3.77 17.29 3.20
CA TYR A 301 3.75 16.20 2.23
C TYR A 301 2.89 16.61 1.05
N ASN A 302 3.33 16.30 -0.16
CA ASN A 302 2.64 16.69 -1.36
C ASN A 302 2.60 15.56 -2.38
N VAL A 303 1.70 15.67 -3.35
CA VAL A 303 1.56 14.76 -4.49
C VAL A 303 1.32 15.56 -5.76
N GLU A 304 1.95 15.15 -6.84
CA GLU A 304 1.73 15.67 -8.19
C GLU A 304 1.51 14.49 -9.14
N SER A 305 0.55 14.62 -10.06
CA SER A 305 0.29 13.63 -11.10
C SER A 305 0.79 14.09 -12.46
N GLY A 306 1.09 13.12 -13.32
CA GLY A 306 1.45 13.38 -14.71
C GLY A 306 1.13 12.19 -15.60
N ASN A 307 1.32 12.39 -16.90
CA ASN A 307 1.19 11.35 -17.91
C ASN A 307 2.29 11.51 -18.97
N SER A 308 2.92 10.41 -19.38
CA SER A 308 3.86 10.38 -20.50
C SER A 308 3.85 9.02 -21.19
N SER A 309 4.44 8.93 -22.39
CA SER A 309 4.58 7.67 -23.13
C SER A 309 5.34 6.61 -22.33
N ASP A 310 6.38 7.03 -21.62
CA ASP A 310 7.34 6.11 -21.00
C ASP A 310 6.92 5.67 -19.59
N TRP A 311 6.10 6.49 -18.91
CA TRP A 311 5.66 6.25 -17.53
C TRP A 311 4.17 5.95 -17.41
N GLY A 312 3.42 6.03 -18.52
CA GLY A 312 1.97 6.02 -18.49
C GLY A 312 1.44 7.12 -17.56
N THR A 313 0.36 6.83 -16.85
CA THR A 313 -0.08 7.68 -15.72
C THR A 313 0.82 7.42 -14.52
N TYR A 314 1.32 8.49 -13.91
CA TYR A 314 2.21 8.42 -12.76
C TYR A 314 1.90 9.50 -11.73
N ILE A 315 2.43 9.29 -10.52
CA ILE A 315 2.53 10.32 -9.49
C ILE A 315 3.95 10.41 -8.96
N TYR A 316 4.34 11.62 -8.58
CA TYR A 316 5.38 11.86 -7.59
C TYR A 316 4.72 12.25 -6.27
N TYR A 317 5.24 11.75 -5.15
CA TYR A 317 4.70 12.03 -3.83
C TYR A 317 5.80 11.96 -2.77
N GLY A 318 5.58 12.64 -1.66
CA GLY A 318 6.48 12.60 -0.52
C GLY A 318 6.62 13.93 0.19
N GLY A 319 7.59 13.98 1.08
CA GLY A 319 7.95 15.18 1.83
C GLY A 319 8.68 14.82 3.12
N PRO A 320 9.42 15.78 3.70
CA PRO A 320 10.22 15.58 4.90
C PRO A 320 9.38 15.61 6.19
N GLY A 321 8.11 16.02 6.10
CA GLY A 321 7.24 16.23 7.26
C GLY A 321 7.52 17.53 8.01
N ASN A 322 8.78 17.78 8.39
CA ASN A 322 9.20 18.97 9.12
C ASN A 322 10.07 19.88 8.25
N ASN A 323 9.61 21.10 7.99
CA ASN A 323 10.35 22.15 7.31
C ASN A 323 9.74 23.54 7.60
N PRO A 324 10.44 24.66 7.34
CA PRO A 324 9.97 26.00 7.69
C PRO A 324 8.60 26.42 7.10
N ASN A 325 8.15 25.78 6.02
CA ASN A 325 6.87 26.08 5.36
C ASN A 325 5.75 25.13 5.77
N CYS A 326 6.07 24.01 6.41
CA CYS A 326 5.08 23.18 7.08
C CYS A 326 4.63 23.95 8.33
N PRO A 327 3.32 24.12 8.58
CA PRO A 327 2.80 24.80 9.77
C PRO A 327 2.56 23.88 10.98
#